data_AF-A0A076PT68-F1
#
_entry.id   AF-A0A076PT68-F1
#
_cell.length_a   1.000
_cell.length_b   1.000
_cell.length_c   1.000
_cell.angle_alpha   90.00
_cell.angle_beta   90.00
_cell.angle_gamma   90.00
#
_symmetry.space_group_name_H-M   'P 1'
#
loop_
_entity.id
_entity.type
_entity.pdbx_description
1 polymer ?
#
loop_
_entity_poly.entity_id
_entity_poly.type
_entity_poly.pdbx_seq_one_letter_code
_entity_poly.pdbx_strand_id
1 'polypeptide(L)'
;MKILASNEYQAPTESTGNVLVLANDVNALEANLDGIIQVDLHFPNFTDGRAFSQAYLLRRRLKFAGDIRATGDVLIDQLVQMERTGFSSAVLREGVDAADAQRQFERFGGFYQADAVHTQPHFAEVQA
;
A
#
# COMPACT_ATOMS: atom_id res chain seq x y z
N MET A 1 -7.54 2.45 4.77
CA MET A 1 -7.08 2.29 3.36
C MET A 1 -8.25 2.40 2.38
N LYS A 2 -8.06 2.94 1.17
CA LYS A 2 -9.06 2.93 0.08
C LYS A 2 -8.98 1.61 -0.71
N ILE A 3 -10.10 0.92 -0.90
CA ILE A 3 -10.17 -0.32 -1.66
C ILE A 3 -10.88 -0.07 -2.99
N LEU A 4 -10.32 -0.61 -4.07
CA LEU A 4 -10.81 -0.51 -5.44
C LEU A 4 -11.01 -1.92 -6.01
N ALA A 5 -12.10 -2.14 -6.74
CA ALA A 5 -12.26 -3.32 -7.58
C ALA A 5 -11.40 -3.21 -8.84
N SER A 6 -11.10 -4.35 -9.47
CA SER A 6 -10.22 -4.41 -10.65
C SER A 6 -10.70 -3.55 -11.83
N ASN A 7 -12.00 -3.30 -11.94
CA ASN A 7 -12.60 -2.49 -13.01
C ASN A 7 -12.66 -0.98 -12.69
N GLU A 8 -12.38 -0.57 -11.46
CA GLU A 8 -12.40 0.85 -11.05
C GLU A 8 -11.08 1.55 -11.33
N TYR A 9 -10.00 0.79 -11.50
CA TYR A 9 -8.68 1.35 -11.79
C TYR A 9 -7.85 0.42 -12.67
N GLN A 10 -7.46 0.96 -13.82
CA GLN A 10 -6.45 0.35 -14.68
C GLN A 10 -5.10 1.02 -14.39
N ALA A 11 -4.15 0.25 -13.84
CA ALA A 11 -2.79 0.74 -13.64
C ALA A 11 -2.15 1.09 -15.00
N PRO A 12 -1.54 2.27 -15.15
CA PRO A 12 -0.80 2.59 -16.36
C PRO A 12 0.44 1.69 -16.47
N THR A 13 0.83 1.35 -17.69
CA THR A 13 2.04 0.52 -17.94
C THR A 13 3.33 1.28 -17.64
N GLU A 14 3.29 2.61 -17.81
CA GLU A 14 4.43 3.50 -17.61
C GLU A 14 4.04 4.68 -16.74
N SER A 15 5.04 5.35 -16.17
CA SER A 15 4.83 6.54 -15.38
C SER A 15 4.24 7.67 -16.23
N THR A 16 3.32 8.43 -15.63
CA THR A 16 2.70 9.61 -16.24
C THR A 16 2.97 10.83 -15.37
N GLY A 17 2.55 12.03 -15.80
CA GLY A 17 2.98 13.30 -15.21
C GLY A 17 2.91 13.40 -13.67
N ASN A 18 1.94 12.75 -13.03
CA ASN A 18 1.81 12.74 -11.57
C ASN A 18 1.64 11.32 -10.95
N VAL A 19 1.71 10.26 -11.77
CA VAL A 19 1.63 8.87 -11.33
C VAL A 19 2.94 8.17 -11.68
N LEU A 20 3.66 7.72 -10.65
CA LEU A 20 4.88 6.94 -10.80
C LEU A 20 4.53 5.44 -10.75
N VAL A 21 4.88 4.70 -11.79
CA VAL A 21 4.82 3.22 -11.78
C VAL A 21 6.20 2.72 -11.43
N LEU A 22 6.34 2.11 -10.25
CA LEU A 22 7.63 1.63 -9.78
C LEU A 22 7.72 0.11 -9.96
N ALA A 23 8.72 -0.34 -10.72
CA ALA A 23 9.01 -1.76 -10.86
C ALA A 23 9.37 -2.36 -9.49
N ASN A 24 9.00 -3.62 -9.23
CA ASN A 24 9.13 -4.20 -7.89
C ASN A 24 10.54 -4.72 -7.55
N ASP A 25 11.50 -4.56 -8.47
CA ASP A 25 12.91 -4.95 -8.33
C ASP A 25 13.84 -3.74 -8.18
N VAL A 26 13.34 -2.51 -8.32
CA VAL A 26 14.13 -1.29 -8.13
C VAL A 26 14.17 -0.83 -6.67
N ASN A 27 15.24 -0.13 -6.32
CA ASN A 27 15.39 0.49 -5.02
C ASN A 27 14.49 1.73 -4.91
N ALA A 28 13.44 1.65 -4.08
CA ALA A 28 12.49 2.74 -3.89
C ALA A 28 13.11 4.02 -3.32
N LEU A 29 14.29 3.96 -2.69
CA LEU A 29 14.99 5.14 -2.17
C LEU A 29 15.54 6.05 -3.28
N GLU A 30 15.65 5.55 -4.50
CA GLU A 30 16.19 6.28 -5.65
C GLU A 30 15.09 6.92 -6.51
N ALA A 31 13.81 6.73 -6.14
CA ALA A 31 12.68 7.29 -6.87
C ALA A 31 12.65 8.83 -6.79
N ASN A 32 12.52 9.48 -7.95
CA ASN A 32 12.18 10.90 -7.99
C ASN A 32 10.66 11.07 -7.74
N LEU A 33 10.31 11.81 -6.68
CA LEU A 33 8.93 12.01 -6.24
C LEU A 33 8.43 13.44 -6.49
N ASP A 34 9.21 14.28 -7.18
CA ASP A 34 8.83 15.67 -7.45
C ASP A 34 7.58 15.73 -8.32
N GLY A 35 6.52 16.34 -7.80
CA GLY A 35 5.22 16.46 -8.49
C GLY A 35 4.39 15.17 -8.54
N ILE A 36 4.90 14.06 -7.98
CA ILE A 36 4.18 12.78 -7.92
C ILE A 36 3.12 12.84 -6.82
N ILE A 37 1.89 12.47 -7.16
CA ILE A 37 0.78 12.38 -6.22
C ILE A 37 0.40 10.94 -5.90
N GLN A 38 0.81 10.00 -6.77
CA GLN A 38 0.50 8.59 -6.65
C GLN A 38 1.69 7.73 -7.10
N VAL A 39 2.00 6.69 -6.33
CA VAL A 39 2.96 5.65 -6.70
C VAL A 39 2.25 4.31 -6.76
N ASP A 40 2.28 3.68 -7.92
CA ASP A 40 1.77 2.33 -8.12
C ASP A 40 2.90 1.32 -7.91
N LEU A 41 2.67 0.38 -7.00
CA LEU A 41 3.55 -0.77 -6.76
C LEU A 41 2.83 -2.04 -7.19
N HIS A 42 3.43 -2.75 -8.14
CA HIS A 42 2.83 -3.93 -8.75
C HIS A 42 3.23 -5.22 -8.03
N PHE A 43 2.24 -6.09 -7.79
CA PHE A 43 2.40 -7.44 -7.28
C PHE A 43 2.20 -8.44 -8.43
N PRO A 44 3.28 -9.04 -9.00
CA PRO A 44 3.17 -10.01 -10.08
C PRO A 44 2.47 -11.30 -9.67
N ASN A 45 2.57 -11.65 -8.38
CA ASN A 45 1.86 -12.76 -7.75
C ASN A 45 1.70 -12.45 -6.25
N PHE A 46 0.70 -13.08 -5.61
CA PHE A 46 0.38 -12.85 -4.19
C PHE A 46 1.52 -13.24 -3.21
N THR A 47 2.48 -14.07 -3.64
CA THR A 47 3.62 -14.47 -2.80
C THR A 47 4.81 -13.50 -2.87
N ASP A 48 4.75 -12.48 -3.74
CA ASP A 48 5.81 -11.51 -3.90
C ASP A 48 5.71 -10.38 -2.87
N GLY A 49 6.64 -10.37 -1.91
CA GLY A 49 6.66 -9.39 -0.83
C GLY A 49 7.39 -8.06 -1.13
N ARG A 50 8.04 -7.90 -2.29
CA ARG A 50 8.99 -6.76 -2.48
C ARG A 50 8.32 -5.39 -2.40
N ALA A 51 7.10 -5.28 -2.93
CA ALA A 51 6.33 -4.03 -2.91
C ALA A 51 5.97 -3.57 -1.47
N PHE A 52 5.88 -4.48 -0.49
CA PHE A 52 5.71 -4.08 0.93
C PHE A 52 6.93 -3.30 1.44
N SER A 53 8.14 -3.78 1.13
CA SER A 53 9.38 -3.08 1.50
C SER A 53 9.47 -1.72 0.79
N GLN A 54 9.10 -1.65 -0.49
CA GLN A 54 9.09 -0.39 -1.24
C GLN A 54 8.10 0.61 -0.64
N ALA A 55 6.86 0.19 -0.32
CA ALA A 55 5.87 1.05 0.33
C ALA A 55 6.37 1.60 1.67
N TYR A 56 7.02 0.75 2.48
CA TYR A 56 7.59 1.17 3.75
C TYR A 56 8.69 2.21 3.56
N LEU A 57 9.60 2.01 2.61
CA LEU A 57 10.69 2.96 2.32
C LEU A 57 10.14 4.30 1.81
N LEU A 58 9.19 4.27 0.87
CA LEU A 58 8.51 5.47 0.37
C LEU A 58 7.88 6.26 1.52
N ARG A 59 7.11 5.58 2.38
CA ARG A 59 6.38 6.24 3.48
C ARG A 59 7.32 6.72 4.59
N ARG A 60 8.28 5.90 5.05
CA ARG A 60 9.07 6.16 6.25
C ARG A 60 10.41 6.84 6.01
N ARG A 61 11.04 6.59 4.86
CA ARG A 61 12.37 7.14 4.55
C ARG A 61 12.28 8.35 3.63
N LEU A 62 11.49 8.25 2.56
CA LEU A 62 11.26 9.37 1.64
C LEU A 62 10.12 10.29 2.07
N LYS A 63 9.38 9.92 3.13
CA LYS A 63 8.25 10.70 3.67
C LYS A 63 7.21 11.04 2.61
N PHE A 64 7.05 10.17 1.62
CA PHE A 64 6.06 10.37 0.57
C PHE A 64 4.66 10.44 1.20
N ALA A 65 3.97 11.54 0.94
CA ALA A 65 2.65 11.83 1.51
C ALA A 65 1.50 11.50 0.56
N GLY A 66 1.80 11.23 -0.71
CA GLY A 66 0.81 10.86 -1.71
C GLY A 66 0.25 9.45 -1.51
N ASP A 67 -0.57 9.03 -2.48
CA ASP A 67 -1.18 7.71 -2.50
C ASP A 67 -0.14 6.65 -2.92
N ILE A 68 0.04 5.63 -2.09
CA ILE A 68 0.81 4.44 -2.45
C ILE A 68 -0.21 3.35 -2.72
N ARG A 69 -0.33 2.93 -3.98
CA ARG A 69 -1.36 2.01 -4.44
C ARG A 69 -0.78 0.64 -4.74
N ALA A 70 -1.37 -0.39 -4.17
CA ALA A 70 -1.12 -1.78 -4.55
C ALA A 70 -1.93 -2.15 -5.79
N THR A 71 -1.30 -2.76 -6.79
CA THR A 71 -1.94 -3.27 -8.01
C THR A 71 -1.45 -4.67 -8.35
N GLY A 72 -2.14 -5.40 -9.23
CA GLY A 72 -1.76 -6.76 -9.64
C GLY A 72 -2.50 -7.84 -8.85
N ASP A 73 -1.78 -8.87 -8.42
CA ASP A 73 -2.35 -10.03 -7.71
C ASP A 73 -2.56 -9.74 -6.22
N VAL A 74 -3.43 -8.76 -5.93
CA VAL A 74 -3.74 -8.30 -4.57
C VAL A 74 -4.96 -9.02 -4.03
N LEU A 75 -4.80 -9.62 -2.85
CA LEU A 75 -5.85 -10.34 -2.14
C LEU A 75 -6.34 -9.59 -0.90
N ILE A 76 -7.55 -9.90 -0.46
CA ILE A 76 -8.19 -9.28 0.71
C ILE A 76 -7.41 -9.51 2.00
N ASP A 77 -6.86 -10.71 2.20
CA ASP A 77 -6.12 -11.10 3.41
C ASP A 77 -4.82 -10.30 3.61
N GLN A 78 -4.31 -9.66 2.55
CA GLN A 78 -3.08 -8.86 2.60
C GLN A 78 -3.33 -7.40 2.99
N LEU A 79 -4.57 -6.91 2.88
CA LEU A 79 -4.88 -5.48 2.96
C LEU A 79 -4.47 -4.83 4.29
N VAL A 80 -4.69 -5.53 5.40
CA VAL A 80 -4.30 -5.07 6.74
C VAL A 80 -2.78 -4.90 6.83
N GLN A 81 -2.02 -5.86 6.31
CA GLN A 81 -0.57 -5.77 6.27
C GLN A 81 -0.11 -4.66 5.33
N MET A 82 -0.77 -4.48 4.17
CA MET A 82 -0.45 -3.42 3.22
C MET A 82 -0.61 -2.04 3.85
N GLU A 83 -1.72 -1.80 4.57
CA GLU A 83 -1.93 -0.54 5.29
C GLU A 83 -0.83 -0.29 6.31
N ARG A 84 -0.50 -1.31 7.11
CA ARG A 84 0.58 -1.24 8.10
C ARG A 84 1.96 -0.98 7.48
N THR A 85 2.20 -1.38 6.23
CA THR A 85 3.46 -1.06 5.54
C THR A 85 3.44 0.27 4.79
N GLY A 86 2.32 0.99 4.77
CA GLY A 86 2.23 2.36 4.27
C GLY A 86 1.48 2.53 2.95
N PHE A 87 0.85 1.47 2.43
CA PHE A 87 -0.10 1.59 1.32
C PHE A 87 -1.32 2.40 1.74
N SER A 88 -1.77 3.30 0.88
CA SER A 88 -2.98 4.11 1.09
C SER A 88 -4.18 3.57 0.32
N SER A 89 -3.93 2.88 -0.80
CA SER A 89 -4.97 2.23 -1.59
C SER A 89 -4.54 0.88 -2.14
N ALA A 90 -5.52 0.06 -2.52
CA ALA A 90 -5.31 -1.25 -3.12
C ALA A 90 -6.37 -1.53 -4.17
N VAL A 91 -5.95 -2.08 -5.30
CA VAL A 91 -6.82 -2.58 -6.37
C VAL A 91 -6.84 -4.08 -6.26
N LEU A 92 -8.00 -4.63 -5.89
CA LEU A 92 -8.17 -6.07 -5.74
C LEU A 92 -8.09 -6.75 -7.11
N ARG A 93 -7.51 -7.96 -7.13
CA ARG A 93 -7.52 -8.79 -8.34
C ARG A 93 -8.96 -9.12 -8.77
N GLU A 94 -9.12 -9.49 -10.02
CA GLU A 94 -10.41 -9.91 -10.57
C GLU A 94 -11.02 -11.08 -9.79
N GLY A 95 -12.35 -11.06 -9.61
CA GLY A 95 -13.11 -12.10 -8.92
C GLY A 95 -13.12 -11.97 -7.40
N VAL A 96 -12.52 -10.90 -6.85
CA VAL A 96 -12.52 -10.60 -5.42
C VAL A 96 -13.48 -9.45 -5.13
N ASP A 97 -14.41 -9.65 -4.20
CA ASP A 97 -15.42 -8.66 -3.84
C ASP A 97 -14.86 -7.63 -2.85
N ALA A 98 -14.83 -6.36 -3.24
CA ALA A 98 -14.39 -5.26 -2.39
C ALA A 98 -15.25 -5.09 -1.13
N ALA A 99 -16.52 -5.51 -1.14
CA ALA A 99 -17.38 -5.48 0.03
C ALA A 99 -16.85 -6.39 1.17
N ASP A 100 -16.06 -7.40 0.85
CA ASP A 100 -15.48 -8.34 1.80
C ASP A 100 -14.21 -7.82 2.46
N ALA A 101 -13.59 -6.77 1.89
CA ALA A 101 -12.37 -6.17 2.41
C ALA A 101 -12.56 -5.56 3.80
N GLN A 102 -13.71 -4.92 4.03
CA GLN A 102 -14.00 -4.24 5.31
C GLN A 102 -13.94 -5.22 6.50
N ARG A 103 -14.37 -6.47 6.29
CA ARG A 103 -14.35 -7.51 7.32
C ARG A 103 -12.93 -7.84 7.81
N GLN A 104 -11.90 -7.64 6.99
CA GLN A 104 -10.51 -7.87 7.43
C GLN A 104 -10.03 -6.81 8.40
N PHE A 105 -10.38 -5.54 8.15
CA PHE A 105 -10.00 -4.44 9.06
C PHE A 105 -10.75 -4.56 10.39
N GLU A 106 -12.02 -4.96 10.37
CA GLU A 106 -12.81 -5.19 11.59
C GLU A 106 -12.30 -6.35 12.44
N ARG A 107 -11.66 -7.35 11.81
CA ARG A 107 -11.10 -8.51 12.51
C ARG A 107 -9.93 -8.14 13.43
N PHE A 108 -9.20 -7.07 13.11
CA PHE A 108 -8.03 -6.62 13.85
C PHE A 108 -8.22 -5.17 14.33
N GLY A 109 -8.84 -5.01 15.50
CA GLY A 109 -9.13 -3.69 16.08
C GLY A 109 -7.92 -2.90 16.61
N GLY A 110 -6.71 -3.48 16.57
CA GLY A 110 -5.50 -2.81 17.03
C GLY A 110 -4.28 -3.73 17.00
N PHE A 111 -3.09 -3.13 17.13
CA PHE A 111 -1.82 -3.85 17.04
C PHE A 111 -0.86 -3.40 18.13
N TYR A 112 -0.16 -4.36 18.73
CA TYR A 112 0.79 -4.08 19.80
C TYR A 112 2.02 -3.28 19.31
N GLN A 113 2.49 -3.57 18.10
CA GLN A 113 3.69 -2.98 17.51
C GLN A 113 3.35 -1.80 16.59
N ALA A 114 4.23 -0.80 16.61
CA ALA A 114 4.25 0.29 15.63
C ALA A 114 4.34 -0.23 14.19
N ASP A 115 3.95 0.61 13.24
CA ASP A 115 3.97 0.32 11.81
C ASP A 115 4.35 1.57 10.99
N ALA A 116 4.18 1.53 9.67
CA ALA A 116 4.55 2.63 8.78
C ALA A 116 3.68 3.89 8.94
N VAL A 117 2.47 3.74 9.46
CA VAL A 117 1.46 4.80 9.64
C VAL A 117 1.40 5.19 11.13
N HIS A 118 1.22 4.23 12.02
CA HIS A 118 1.20 4.40 13.48
C HIS A 118 2.60 4.14 14.03
N THR A 119 3.39 5.20 14.14
CA THR A 119 4.83 5.06 14.46
C THR A 119 5.14 4.79 15.94
N GLN A 120 4.13 4.88 16.81
CA GLN A 120 4.24 4.54 18.22
C GLN A 120 3.65 3.15 18.48
N PRO A 121 4.29 2.32 19.30
CA PRO A 121 3.71 1.06 19.73
C PRO A 121 2.62 1.30 20.78
N HIS A 122 1.67 0.38 20.88
CA HIS A 122 0.49 0.52 21.75
C HIS A 122 0.83 0.83 23.22
N PHE A 123 1.91 0.25 23.77
CA PHE A 123 2.31 0.48 25.17
C PHE A 123 2.94 1.87 25.41
N ALA A 124 3.31 2.59 24.36
CA ALA A 124 3.87 3.94 24.45
C ALA A 124 2.83 5.03 24.12
N GLU A 125 1.63 4.63 23.67
CA GLU A 125 0.52 5.56 23.48
C GLU A 125 0.09 6.09 24.85
N VAL A 126 0.20 7.40 25.04
CA VAL A 126 -0.34 8.06 26.24
C VAL A 126 -1.86 7.99 26.11
N GLN A 127 -2.52 7.20 26.97
CA GLN A 127 -3.98 7.23 27.06
C GLN A 127 -4.40 8.67 27.40
N ALA A 128 -5.05 9.33 26.45
CA ALA A 128 -5.63 10.67 26.60
C ALA A 128 -6.93 10.62 27.41
#